data_AF-A1BAT9-F1
#
_entry.id   AF-A1BAT9-F1
#
_cell.length_a   1.000
_cell.length_b   1.000
_cell.length_c   1.000
_cell.angle_alpha   90.00
_cell.angle_beta   90.00
_cell.angle_gamma   90.00
#
_symmetry.space_group_name_H-M   'P 1'
#
loop_
_entity.id
_entity.type
_entity.pdbx_description
1 polymer ?
#
loop_
_entity_poly.entity_id
_entity_poly.type
_entity_poly.pdbx_seq_one_letter_code
_entity_poly.pdbx_strand_id
1 'polypeptide(L)'
;MTTTPLSRLTRRSLLGAGLACLALRPASAAPEWRHIDPVAITADDIAWFRACRAVWIDCESGAPGIVPGGMTLEDYAAEFGTPSSAVIARMERLVCAFFLHARFTPGIYAFRQPVEGRTGFTVTADHIRLLQTTSWRGSVIDCKRPYGDYVHFEIDMARALGLPVMRSAEGHDEIGPENEARMGALHSEMLFVLQAYLEHAEMRPGDWFIPYDGWDGIVMPRCVPVGADQVARYKAAMAAITFRGMWETPYDLVVPKINASVALFAVAP
;
A
#
# COMPACT_ATOMS: atom_id res chain seq x y z
N MET A 1 -50.29 0.41 -2.91
CA MET A 1 -49.25 0.89 -3.84
C MET A 1 -48.40 1.89 -3.08
N THR A 2 -47.30 1.41 -2.49
CA THR A 2 -46.37 2.21 -1.69
C THR A 2 -44.98 1.91 -2.22
N THR A 3 -44.42 2.89 -2.91
CA THR A 3 -43.11 2.86 -3.55
C THR A 3 -42.01 2.98 -2.50
N THR A 4 -41.18 1.95 -2.39
CA THR A 4 -39.92 1.97 -1.63
C THR A 4 -38.90 2.83 -2.38
N PRO A 5 -38.19 3.78 -1.75
CA PRO A 5 -37.16 4.55 -2.44
C PRO A 5 -35.90 3.72 -2.57
N LEU A 6 -35.49 3.48 -3.82
CA LEU A 6 -34.21 2.88 -4.18
C LEU A 6 -33.04 3.75 -3.71
N SER A 7 -32.24 3.13 -2.84
CA SER A 7 -30.79 3.27 -2.63
C SER A 7 -30.12 4.59 -3.01
N ARG A 8 -29.61 5.27 -1.98
CA ARG A 8 -28.55 6.28 -2.02
C ARG A 8 -27.21 5.69 -2.49
N LEU A 9 -27.13 5.23 -3.74
CA LEU A 9 -25.87 5.07 -4.46
C LEU A 9 -25.46 6.48 -4.94
N THR A 10 -25.01 7.29 -3.99
CA THR A 10 -24.47 8.62 -4.23
C THR A 10 -23.17 8.56 -5.03
N ARG A 11 -22.95 9.56 -5.89
CA ARG A 11 -21.79 9.83 -6.77
C ARG A 11 -20.37 9.45 -6.29
N ARG A 12 -20.15 9.11 -5.02
CA ARG A 12 -18.88 8.59 -4.47
C ARG A 12 -18.45 7.26 -5.10
N SER A 13 -19.40 6.37 -5.44
CA SER A 13 -19.08 5.07 -6.04
C SER A 13 -18.48 5.16 -7.45
N LEU A 14 -18.72 6.27 -8.18
CA LEU A 14 -18.09 6.51 -9.48
C LEU A 14 -16.64 7.01 -9.36
N LEU A 15 -16.29 7.68 -8.25
CA LEU A 15 -14.91 8.12 -7.98
C LEU A 15 -14.01 6.94 -7.58
N GLY A 16 -14.55 5.96 -6.86
CA GLY A 16 -13.85 4.71 -6.52
C GLY A 16 -13.43 3.89 -7.74
N ALA A 17 -14.28 3.82 -8.77
CA ALA A 17 -13.96 3.16 -10.04
C ALA A 17 -12.89 3.92 -10.84
N GLY A 18 -12.81 5.25 -10.71
CA GLY A 18 -11.75 6.06 -11.33
C GLY A 18 -10.37 5.76 -10.74
N LEU A 19 -10.27 5.66 -9.42
CA LEU A 19 -9.01 5.33 -8.72
C LEU A 19 -8.58 3.87 -8.92
N ALA A 20 -9.53 2.94 -9.07
CA ALA A 20 -9.23 1.53 -9.37
C ALA A 20 -8.90 1.27 -10.86
N CYS A 21 -9.40 2.10 -11.79
CA CYS A 21 -9.20 1.94 -13.23
C CYS A 21 -8.13 2.86 -13.86
N LEU A 22 -7.59 3.85 -13.14
CA LEU A 22 -6.49 4.71 -13.62
C LEU A 22 -5.15 4.35 -12.98
N ALA A 23 -4.67 3.14 -13.26
CA ALA A 23 -3.25 2.80 -13.16
C ALA A 23 -2.66 2.35 -14.52
N LEU A 24 -3.38 2.56 -15.63
CA LEU A 24 -2.82 2.38 -16.96
C LEU A 24 -2.23 3.71 -17.43
N ARG A 25 -0.98 3.96 -17.04
CA ARG A 25 -0.14 4.90 -17.79
C ARG A 25 -0.12 4.49 -19.27
N PRO A 26 -0.20 5.43 -20.23
CA PRO A 26 0.07 5.09 -21.62
C PRO A 26 1.48 4.50 -21.71
N ALA A 27 1.59 3.36 -22.40
CA ALA A 27 2.84 2.63 -22.66
C ALA A 27 3.77 3.38 -23.63
N SER A 28 3.98 4.68 -23.44
CA SER A 28 4.89 5.49 -24.23
C SER A 28 6.07 5.91 -23.35
N ALA A 29 7.24 5.34 -23.68
CA ALA A 29 8.51 5.33 -22.96
C ALA A 29 8.54 4.31 -21.80
N ALA A 30 9.20 3.17 -22.03
CA ALA A 30 9.75 2.39 -20.93
C ALA A 30 10.50 3.36 -20.01
N PRO A 31 10.16 3.46 -18.71
CA PRO A 31 10.74 4.48 -17.87
C PRO A 31 12.24 4.24 -17.85
N GLU A 32 12.97 5.28 -18.26
CA GLU A 32 14.39 5.40 -18.02
C GLU A 32 14.62 5.10 -16.53
N TRP A 33 15.57 4.20 -16.29
CA TRP A 33 16.09 3.73 -15.02
C TRP A 33 15.97 4.76 -13.86
N ARG A 34 14.84 4.79 -13.14
CA ARG A 34 14.42 5.97 -12.32
C ARG A 34 15.23 6.19 -11.05
N HIS A 35 15.59 5.11 -10.35
CA HIS A 35 16.27 5.19 -9.06
C HIS A 35 17.51 4.32 -9.08
N ILE A 36 18.56 4.83 -9.70
CA ILE A 36 19.92 4.36 -9.47
C ILE A 36 20.41 5.08 -8.22
N ASP A 37 20.49 4.35 -7.09
CA ASP A 37 21.30 4.62 -5.88
C ASP A 37 21.74 6.05 -5.51
N PRO A 38 21.78 6.38 -4.21
CA PRO A 38 20.68 6.44 -3.25
C PRO A 38 19.84 7.72 -3.43
N VAL A 39 18.65 7.75 -2.82
CA VAL A 39 17.72 8.87 -2.90
C VAL A 39 17.72 9.65 -1.58
N ALA A 40 18.04 10.94 -1.67
CA ALA A 40 18.03 11.83 -0.53
C ALA A 40 16.60 12.06 -0.02
N ILE A 41 16.38 11.74 1.27
CA ILE A 41 15.16 12.05 2.01
C ILE A 41 15.50 13.11 3.04
N THR A 42 14.93 14.29 2.90
CA THR A 42 15.21 15.45 3.77
C THR A 42 14.31 15.47 5.02
N ALA A 43 14.63 16.35 5.98
CA ALA A 43 13.72 16.61 7.11
C ALA A 43 12.37 17.16 6.63
N ASP A 44 12.36 18.00 5.60
CA ASP A 44 11.15 18.56 4.99
C ASP A 44 10.31 17.49 4.31
N ASP A 45 10.95 16.48 3.70
CA ASP A 45 10.26 15.33 3.15
C ASP A 45 9.57 14.48 4.22
N ILE A 46 10.24 14.24 5.35
CA ILE A 46 9.66 13.53 6.49
C ILE A 46 8.50 14.33 7.08
N ALA A 47 8.66 15.65 7.23
CA ALA A 47 7.60 16.53 7.72
C ALA A 47 6.40 16.53 6.76
N TRP A 48 6.64 16.54 5.45
CA TRP A 48 5.60 16.47 4.43
C TRP A 48 4.85 15.14 4.47
N PHE A 49 5.56 14.01 4.57
CA PHE A 49 4.94 12.68 4.69
C PHE A 49 4.10 12.56 5.96
N ARG A 50 4.59 13.08 7.09
CA ARG A 50 3.86 13.15 8.37
C ARG A 50 2.67 14.11 8.36
N ALA A 51 2.53 14.94 7.34
CA ALA A 51 1.37 15.80 7.13
C ALA A 51 0.35 15.16 6.18
N CYS A 52 0.69 14.05 5.52
CA CYS A 52 -0.28 13.24 4.80
C CYS A 52 -1.36 12.69 5.73
N ARG A 53 -2.48 12.32 5.13
CA ARG A 53 -3.66 11.82 5.82
C ARG A 53 -4.08 10.49 5.23
N ALA A 54 -4.44 9.57 6.13
CA ALA A 54 -5.13 8.36 5.76
C ALA A 54 -6.58 8.70 5.39
N VAL A 55 -7.06 8.18 4.27
CA VAL A 55 -8.44 8.36 3.82
C VAL A 55 -9.04 7.02 3.49
N TRP A 56 -10.28 6.79 3.88
CA TRP A 56 -11.02 5.62 3.41
C TRP A 56 -11.49 5.84 1.97
N ILE A 57 -11.19 4.90 1.09
CA ILE A 57 -11.65 4.91 -0.30
C ILE A 57 -12.81 3.93 -0.42
N ASP A 58 -14.01 4.47 -0.62
CA ASP A 58 -15.25 3.71 -0.80
C ASP A 58 -15.31 3.03 -2.19
N CYS A 59 -14.45 2.02 -2.43
CA CYS A 59 -14.53 1.15 -3.60
C CYS A 59 -14.46 -0.33 -3.21
N GLU A 60 -15.34 -1.15 -3.76
CA GLU A 60 -15.37 -2.60 -3.54
C GLU A 60 -15.34 -2.98 -2.05
N SER A 61 -14.25 -3.57 -1.55
CA SER A 61 -14.09 -3.94 -0.13
C SER A 61 -13.88 -2.72 0.78
N GLY A 62 -13.55 -1.57 0.19
CA GLY A 62 -13.02 -0.40 0.88
C GLY A 62 -11.54 -0.61 1.22
N ALA A 63 -10.74 0.44 1.15
CA ALA A 63 -9.38 0.38 1.66
C ALA A 63 -8.84 1.77 2.00
N PRO A 64 -7.94 1.89 3.00
CA PRO A 64 -7.31 3.17 3.28
C PRO A 64 -6.26 3.51 2.22
N GLY A 65 -6.12 4.80 1.93
CA GLY A 65 -5.08 5.35 1.06
C GLY A 65 -4.42 6.58 1.69
N ILE A 66 -3.30 7.02 1.11
CA ILE A 66 -2.51 8.16 1.56
C ILE A 66 -2.76 9.33 0.62
N VAL A 67 -3.18 10.47 1.19
CA VAL A 67 -3.36 11.74 0.47
C VAL A 67 -2.46 12.81 1.10
N PRO A 68 -1.78 13.66 0.31
CA PRO A 68 -1.02 14.79 0.83
C PRO A 68 -1.85 15.71 1.74
N GLY A 69 -1.20 16.25 2.77
CA GLY A 69 -1.81 17.28 3.61
C GLY A 69 -2.19 18.50 2.79
N GLY A 70 -3.37 19.06 3.06
CA GLY A 70 -3.89 20.24 2.34
C GLY A 70 -4.51 19.94 0.97
N MET A 71 -4.53 18.68 0.52
CA MET A 71 -5.21 18.27 -0.72
C MET A 71 -6.49 17.48 -0.43
N THR A 72 -7.50 17.68 -1.27
CA THR A 72 -8.64 16.77 -1.33
C THR A 72 -8.24 15.48 -2.05
N LEU A 73 -9.04 14.41 -1.89
CA LEU A 73 -8.82 13.18 -2.65
C LEU A 73 -8.98 13.41 -4.16
N GLU A 74 -9.88 14.31 -4.55
CA GLU A 74 -10.13 14.65 -5.95
C GLU A 74 -8.94 15.41 -6.57
N ASP A 75 -8.41 16.43 -5.90
CA ASP A 75 -7.24 17.16 -6.37
C ASP A 75 -6.04 16.23 -6.50
N TYR A 76 -5.84 15.34 -5.53
CA TYR A 76 -4.74 14.38 -5.58
C TYR A 76 -4.93 13.33 -6.68
N ALA A 77 -6.17 12.88 -6.93
CA ALA A 77 -6.46 11.98 -8.05
C ALA A 77 -6.16 12.64 -9.41
N ALA A 78 -6.42 13.95 -9.55
CA ALA A 78 -6.11 14.68 -10.78
C ALA A 78 -4.60 14.71 -11.08
N GLU A 79 -3.74 14.73 -10.05
CA GLU A 79 -2.28 14.72 -10.22
C GLU A 79 -1.74 13.47 -10.94
N PHE A 80 -2.44 12.33 -10.88
CA PHE A 80 -2.04 11.12 -11.62
C PHE A 80 -2.16 11.30 -13.14
N GLY A 81 -3.06 12.17 -13.59
CA GLY A 81 -3.21 12.53 -15.00
C GLY A 81 -2.21 13.59 -15.48
N THR A 82 -1.48 14.23 -14.56
CA THR A 82 -0.55 15.32 -14.86
C THR A 82 0.83 14.77 -15.23
N PRO A 83 1.32 14.99 -16.47
CA PRO A 83 2.68 14.62 -16.85
C PRO A 83 3.69 15.29 -15.90
N SER A 84 4.63 14.50 -15.38
CA SER A 84 5.69 15.00 -14.49
C SER A 84 5.21 15.70 -13.21
N SER A 85 4.06 15.28 -12.65
CA SER A 85 3.60 15.80 -11.35
C SER A 85 4.67 15.67 -10.26
N ALA A 86 5.08 16.82 -9.72
CA ALA A 86 6.03 16.87 -8.61
C ALA A 86 5.46 16.26 -7.32
N VAL A 87 4.14 16.34 -7.13
CA VAL A 87 3.44 15.74 -5.99
C VAL A 87 3.51 14.21 -6.07
N ILE A 88 3.19 13.64 -7.24
CA ILE A 88 3.28 12.20 -7.47
C ILE A 88 4.71 11.71 -7.33
N ALA A 89 5.68 12.41 -7.95
CA ALA A 89 7.10 12.03 -7.85
C ALA A 89 7.62 12.10 -6.39
N ARG A 90 7.16 13.07 -5.61
CA ARG A 90 7.50 13.17 -4.17
C ARG A 90 6.84 12.05 -3.36
N MET A 91 5.57 11.77 -3.59
CA MET A 91 4.86 10.68 -2.91
C MET A 91 5.49 9.33 -3.25
N GLU A 92 5.82 9.08 -4.51
CA GLU A 92 6.45 7.83 -4.97
C GLU A 92 7.73 7.53 -4.21
N ARG A 93 8.64 8.51 -4.22
CA ARG A 93 9.87 8.45 -3.46
C ARG A 93 9.64 8.17 -1.98
N LEU A 94 8.71 8.89 -1.34
CA LEU A 94 8.52 8.82 0.11
C LEU A 94 7.82 7.56 0.57
N VAL A 95 6.78 7.12 -0.13
CA VAL A 95 6.10 5.85 0.17
C VAL A 95 7.09 4.69 0.08
N CYS A 96 7.87 4.61 -1.01
CA CYS A 96 8.89 3.57 -1.15
C CYS A 96 9.94 3.63 -0.03
N ALA A 97 10.45 4.82 0.28
CA ALA A 97 11.46 5.01 1.32
C ALA A 97 10.95 4.62 2.71
N PHE A 98 9.77 5.10 3.10
CA PHE A 98 9.17 4.74 4.39
C PHE A 98 8.83 3.25 4.46
N PHE A 99 8.22 2.67 3.42
CA PHE A 99 7.82 1.27 3.44
C PHE A 99 9.00 0.31 3.56
N LEU A 100 10.17 0.69 3.03
CA LEU A 100 11.39 -0.11 3.15
C LEU A 100 12.17 0.13 4.44
N HIS A 101 12.27 1.39 4.88
CA HIS A 101 13.27 1.78 5.88
C HIS A 101 12.70 2.27 7.20
N ALA A 102 11.41 2.63 7.25
CA ALA A 102 10.83 3.11 8.48
C ALA A 102 10.60 1.97 9.47
N ARG A 103 10.76 2.28 10.76
CA ARG A 103 10.37 1.41 11.86
C ARG A 103 9.00 1.83 12.38
N PHE A 104 8.13 0.84 12.61
CA PHE A 104 6.82 1.05 13.22
C PHE A 104 6.45 -0.19 14.04
N THR A 105 6.06 -0.01 15.30
CA THR A 105 5.84 -1.11 16.25
C THR A 105 4.44 -1.02 16.88
N PRO A 106 3.93 -2.09 17.50
CA PRO A 106 2.73 -1.99 18.32
C PRO A 106 2.87 -0.92 19.41
N GLY A 107 1.77 -0.27 19.75
CA GLY A 107 1.78 0.86 20.69
C GLY A 107 0.49 1.66 20.70
N ILE A 108 0.42 2.64 21.60
CA ILE A 108 -0.69 3.59 21.68
C ILE A 108 -0.22 4.90 21.04
N TYR A 109 -0.90 5.30 19.97
CA TYR A 109 -0.53 6.47 19.18
C TYR A 109 -1.61 7.54 19.29
N ALA A 110 -1.22 8.76 19.62
CA ALA A 110 -2.10 9.92 19.53
C ALA A 110 -2.07 10.49 18.11
N PHE A 111 -3.20 10.97 17.61
CA PHE A 111 -3.26 11.65 16.32
C PHE A 111 -3.12 13.16 16.49
N ARG A 112 -2.41 13.81 15.55
CA ARG A 112 -2.31 15.27 15.50
C ARG A 112 -3.67 15.91 15.30
N GLN A 113 -4.56 15.25 14.54
CA GLN A 113 -5.93 15.65 14.30
C GLN A 113 -6.85 14.44 14.46
N PRO A 114 -8.10 14.60 14.95
CA PRO A 114 -9.00 13.48 15.08
C PRO A 114 -9.28 12.81 13.73
N VAL A 115 -9.18 11.47 13.69
CA VAL A 115 -9.58 10.65 12.54
C VAL A 115 -10.89 9.97 12.92
N GLU A 116 -11.96 10.28 12.19
CA GLU A 116 -13.32 9.79 12.47
C GLU A 116 -13.73 9.96 13.95
N GLY A 117 -13.36 11.11 14.54
CA GLY A 117 -13.66 11.44 15.94
C GLY A 117 -12.73 10.79 16.99
N ARG A 118 -11.80 9.92 16.57
CA ARG A 118 -10.79 9.32 17.47
C ARG A 118 -9.57 10.23 17.55
N THR A 119 -9.06 10.47 18.76
CA THR A 119 -7.84 11.28 19.00
C THR A 119 -6.57 10.43 19.07
N GLY A 120 -6.69 9.11 18.93
CA GLY A 120 -5.59 8.17 18.94
C GLY A 120 -6.09 6.74 18.72
N PHE A 121 -5.16 5.80 18.64
CA PHE A 121 -5.46 4.40 18.38
C PHE A 121 -4.38 3.46 18.95
N THR A 122 -4.80 2.26 19.36
CA THR A 122 -3.90 1.19 19.81
C THR A 122 -3.58 0.27 18.64
N VAL A 123 -2.34 0.31 18.18
CA VAL A 123 -1.82 -0.59 17.14
C VAL A 123 -1.31 -1.86 17.80
N THR A 124 -1.77 -3.01 17.32
CA THR A 124 -1.45 -4.34 17.85
C THR A 124 -0.47 -5.06 16.92
N ALA A 125 0.03 -6.22 17.33
CA ALA A 125 0.83 -7.07 16.45
C ALA A 125 0.05 -7.50 15.20
N ASP A 126 -1.24 -7.81 15.34
CA ASP A 126 -2.12 -8.16 14.21
C ASP A 126 -2.23 -6.98 13.22
N HIS A 127 -2.39 -5.75 13.72
CA HIS A 127 -2.40 -4.56 12.87
C HIS A 127 -1.11 -4.39 12.07
N ILE A 128 0.05 -4.58 12.71
CA ILE A 128 1.35 -4.52 12.03
C ILE A 128 1.44 -5.63 10.98
N ARG A 129 1.03 -6.85 11.32
CA ARG A 129 1.07 -7.98 10.41
C ARG A 129 0.19 -7.76 9.18
N LEU A 130 -1.02 -7.23 9.38
CA LEU A 130 -1.93 -6.89 8.28
C LEU A 130 -1.39 -5.74 7.44
N LEU A 131 -0.81 -4.71 8.05
CA LEU A 131 -0.18 -3.62 7.31
C LEU A 131 0.96 -4.16 6.41
N GLN A 132 1.73 -5.12 6.89
CA GLN A 132 2.79 -5.79 6.13
C GLN A 132 2.29 -6.66 4.97
N THR A 133 1.02 -7.03 4.95
CA THR A 133 0.42 -7.83 3.86
C THR A 133 -0.49 -7.01 2.95
N THR A 134 -0.59 -5.70 3.16
CA THR A 134 -1.46 -4.87 2.33
C THR A 134 -0.93 -4.76 0.90
N SER A 135 -1.82 -4.97 -0.07
CA SER A 135 -1.51 -4.83 -1.49
C SER A 135 -1.65 -3.37 -1.90
N TRP A 136 -0.53 -2.66 -2.14
CA TRP A 136 -0.57 -1.26 -2.58
C TRP A 136 -0.50 -1.11 -4.09
N ARG A 137 -1.20 -0.09 -4.58
CA ARG A 137 -1.12 0.48 -5.94
C ARG A 137 -0.75 1.94 -5.80
N GLY A 138 0.55 2.23 -5.83
CA GLY A 138 1.06 3.55 -5.51
C GLY A 138 0.79 3.95 -4.06
N SER A 139 0.05 5.03 -3.86
CA SER A 139 -0.28 5.52 -2.51
C SER A 139 -1.67 5.11 -2.01
N VAL A 140 -2.32 4.14 -2.68
CA VAL A 140 -3.61 3.58 -2.26
C VAL A 140 -3.53 2.06 -2.15
N ILE A 141 -4.29 1.47 -1.23
CA ILE A 141 -4.41 0.01 -1.16
C ILE A 141 -5.39 -0.46 -2.26
N ASP A 142 -5.09 -1.60 -2.87
CA ASP A 142 -5.93 -2.29 -3.84
C ASP A 142 -7.28 -2.65 -3.18
N CYS A 143 -8.33 -1.90 -3.48
CA CYS A 143 -9.62 -2.09 -2.81
C CYS A 143 -10.37 -3.34 -3.24
N LYS A 144 -9.92 -4.00 -4.32
CA LYS A 144 -10.43 -5.30 -4.73
C LYS A 144 -9.81 -6.42 -3.93
N ARG A 145 -8.51 -6.33 -3.68
CA ARG A 145 -7.72 -7.37 -3.00
C ARG A 145 -6.73 -6.74 -2.01
N PRO A 146 -7.21 -6.19 -0.89
CA PRO A 146 -6.41 -5.35 -0.02
C PRO A 146 -5.29 -6.11 0.71
N TYR A 147 -5.37 -7.44 0.85
CA TYR A 147 -4.40 -8.25 1.61
C TYR A 147 -3.84 -9.46 0.86
N GLY A 148 -4.11 -9.59 -0.45
CA GLY A 148 -3.68 -10.78 -1.19
C GLY A 148 -4.39 -10.95 -2.53
N ASP A 149 -4.82 -12.18 -2.81
CA ASP A 149 -5.37 -12.60 -4.09
C ASP A 149 -6.88 -12.85 -4.06
N TYR A 150 -7.49 -12.91 -2.88
CA TYR A 150 -8.91 -13.20 -2.72
C TYR A 150 -9.74 -11.91 -2.70
N VAL A 151 -10.95 -12.01 -3.27
CA VAL A 151 -11.99 -10.99 -3.11
C VAL A 151 -12.61 -11.07 -1.71
N HIS A 152 -12.68 -12.28 -1.13
CA HIS A 152 -13.01 -12.50 0.29
C HIS A 152 -11.78 -12.22 1.15
N PHE A 153 -11.50 -10.94 1.34
CA PHE A 153 -10.26 -10.46 1.92
C PHE A 153 -10.04 -10.96 3.36
N GLU A 154 -11.10 -11.31 4.09
CA GLU A 154 -11.05 -11.88 5.44
C GLU A 154 -10.25 -13.19 5.49
N ILE A 155 -10.33 -13.99 4.41
CA ILE A 155 -9.55 -15.24 4.31
C ILE A 155 -8.05 -14.93 4.22
N ASP A 156 -7.66 -13.93 3.43
CA ASP A 156 -6.26 -13.54 3.31
C ASP A 156 -5.73 -12.88 4.59
N MET A 157 -6.57 -12.09 5.27
CA MET A 157 -6.24 -11.57 6.61
C MET A 157 -6.03 -12.71 7.62
N ALA A 158 -6.93 -13.70 7.63
CA ALA A 158 -6.81 -14.85 8.51
C ALA A 158 -5.52 -15.65 8.24
N ARG A 159 -5.18 -15.89 6.97
CA ARG A 159 -3.90 -16.52 6.58
C ARG A 159 -2.71 -15.69 7.03
N ALA A 160 -2.74 -14.37 6.85
CA ALA A 160 -1.67 -13.48 7.28
C ALA A 160 -1.44 -13.53 8.80
N LEU A 161 -2.51 -13.71 9.57
CA LEU A 161 -2.50 -13.85 11.02
C LEU A 161 -2.31 -15.29 11.52
N GLY A 162 -2.12 -16.26 10.62
CA GLY A 162 -1.89 -17.67 10.98
C GLY A 162 -3.13 -18.38 11.55
N LEU A 163 -4.33 -17.87 11.26
CA LEU A 163 -5.58 -18.51 11.65
C LEU A 163 -5.92 -19.68 10.72
N PRO A 164 -6.59 -20.73 11.24
CA PRO A 164 -6.98 -21.87 10.41
C PRO A 164 -8.01 -21.47 9.37
N VAL A 165 -7.78 -21.90 8.12
CA VAL A 165 -8.74 -21.79 7.02
C VAL A 165 -9.23 -23.20 6.69
N MET A 166 -10.54 -23.40 6.79
CA MET A 166 -11.20 -24.66 6.49
C MET A 166 -11.76 -24.65 5.07
N ARG A 167 -12.04 -25.82 4.51
CA ARG A 167 -12.76 -25.98 3.24
C ARG A 167 -14.20 -26.41 3.53
N SER A 168 -15.16 -25.68 3.00
CA SER A 168 -16.59 -26.02 3.04
C SER A 168 -16.86 -27.29 2.21
N ALA A 169 -18.08 -27.85 2.34
CA ALA A 169 -18.51 -29.01 1.54
C ALA A 169 -18.53 -28.71 0.03
N GLU A 170 -18.77 -27.45 -0.34
CA GLU A 170 -18.75 -26.90 -1.69
C GLU A 170 -17.33 -26.54 -2.16
N GLY A 171 -16.34 -26.69 -1.28
CA GLY A 171 -14.94 -26.41 -1.55
C GLY A 171 -14.58 -24.94 -1.47
N HIS A 172 -15.33 -24.10 -0.76
CA HIS A 172 -14.92 -22.71 -0.49
C HIS A 172 -14.03 -22.62 0.76
N ASP A 173 -13.13 -21.63 0.79
CA ASP A 173 -12.35 -21.34 2.00
C ASP A 173 -13.22 -20.61 3.02
N GLU A 174 -13.20 -21.05 4.27
CA GLU A 174 -14.00 -20.50 5.38
C GLU A 174 -13.16 -20.36 6.65
N ILE A 175 -13.46 -19.34 7.45
CA ILE A 175 -12.81 -19.10 8.76
C ILE A 175 -13.81 -19.07 9.92
N GLY A 176 -15.10 -19.24 9.62
CA GLY A 176 -16.20 -19.19 10.58
C GLY A 176 -16.62 -17.75 10.94
N PRO A 177 -17.85 -17.56 11.40
CA PRO A 177 -18.47 -16.24 11.56
C PRO A 177 -17.77 -15.35 12.60
N GLU A 178 -17.17 -15.93 13.64
CA GLU A 178 -16.41 -15.18 14.63
C GLU A 178 -15.14 -14.55 14.04
N ASN A 179 -14.38 -15.32 13.25
CA ASN A 179 -13.18 -14.81 12.61
C ASN A 179 -13.52 -13.84 11.47
N GLU A 180 -14.60 -14.07 10.72
CA GLU A 180 -15.08 -13.10 9.72
C GLU A 180 -15.40 -11.75 10.38
N ALA A 181 -16.16 -11.75 11.48
CA ALA A 181 -16.47 -10.53 12.21
C ALA A 181 -15.20 -9.84 12.76
N ARG A 182 -14.24 -10.63 13.28
CA ARG A 182 -12.96 -10.11 13.73
C ARG A 182 -12.14 -9.49 12.59
N MET A 183 -12.07 -10.15 11.42
CA MET A 183 -11.34 -9.64 10.27
C MET A 183 -11.98 -8.38 9.71
N GLY A 184 -13.32 -8.32 9.66
CA GLY A 184 -14.05 -7.11 9.29
C GLY A 184 -13.76 -5.93 10.22
N ALA A 185 -13.69 -6.17 11.54
CA ALA A 185 -13.31 -5.15 12.52
C ALA A 185 -11.87 -4.67 12.27
N LEU A 186 -10.90 -5.58 12.18
CA LEU A 186 -9.49 -5.25 11.90
C LEU A 186 -9.34 -4.47 10.59
N HIS A 187 -10.12 -4.81 9.56
CA HIS A 187 -10.06 -4.13 8.27
C HIS A 187 -10.51 -2.67 8.37
N SER A 188 -11.61 -2.40 9.07
CA SER A 188 -12.05 -1.02 9.34
C SER A 188 -11.04 -0.24 10.17
N GLU A 189 -10.31 -0.93 11.06
CA GLU A 189 -9.30 -0.32 11.91
C GLU A 189 -8.03 0.10 11.16
N MET A 190 -7.77 -0.47 9.97
CA MET A 190 -6.59 -0.15 9.17
C MET A 190 -6.50 1.33 8.76
N LEU A 191 -7.62 2.06 8.73
CA LEU A 191 -7.61 3.52 8.56
C LEU A 191 -6.78 4.21 9.66
N PHE A 192 -7.03 3.82 10.92
CA PHE A 192 -6.37 4.38 12.09
C PHE A 192 -4.92 3.91 12.19
N VAL A 193 -4.65 2.65 11.82
CA VAL A 193 -3.30 2.10 11.74
C VAL A 193 -2.47 2.88 10.71
N LEU A 194 -3.02 3.16 9.53
CA LEU A 194 -2.33 3.92 8.51
C LEU A 194 -2.07 5.36 8.97
N GLN A 195 -3.03 6.03 9.62
CA GLN A 195 -2.76 7.36 10.18
C GLN A 195 -1.64 7.32 11.23
N ALA A 196 -1.66 6.34 12.14
CA ALA A 196 -0.61 6.16 13.13
C ALA A 196 0.76 5.95 12.47
N TYR A 197 0.82 5.14 11.41
CA TYR A 197 2.04 4.93 10.63
C TYR A 197 2.55 6.23 10.02
N LEU A 198 1.68 6.99 9.34
CA LEU A 198 2.06 8.25 8.69
C LEU A 198 2.68 9.25 9.68
N GLU A 199 2.09 9.37 10.88
CA GLU A 199 2.54 10.35 11.87
C GLU A 199 3.75 9.90 12.69
N HIS A 200 3.87 8.59 12.98
CA HIS A 200 4.79 8.07 14.00
C HIS A 200 5.84 7.10 13.49
N ALA A 201 5.77 6.62 12.25
CA ALA A 201 6.82 5.77 11.71
C ALA A 201 8.18 6.49 11.78
N GLU A 202 9.18 5.78 12.30
CA GLU A 202 10.50 6.31 12.59
C GLU A 202 11.39 6.16 11.37
N MET A 203 11.76 7.30 10.79
CA MET A 203 12.76 7.41 9.73
C MET A 203 13.56 8.69 9.96
N ARG A 204 14.86 8.66 9.69
CA ARG A 204 15.73 9.84 9.77
C ARG A 204 16.04 10.36 8.37
N PRO A 205 16.32 11.67 8.22
CA PRO A 205 16.88 12.18 6.97
C PRO A 205 18.15 11.43 6.60
N GLY A 206 18.39 11.27 5.30
CA GLY A 206 19.56 10.57 4.79
C GLY A 206 19.38 10.07 3.37
N ASP A 207 20.38 9.34 2.91
CA ASP A 207 20.41 8.75 1.59
C ASP A 207 19.92 7.30 1.66
N TRP A 208 18.74 7.06 1.10
CA TRP A 208 18.04 5.78 1.23
C TRP A 208 17.91 5.08 -0.10
N PHE A 209 18.05 3.76 -0.06
CA PHE A 209 17.77 2.92 -1.21
C PHE A 209 16.25 2.88 -1.48
N ILE A 210 15.82 3.08 -2.72
CA ILE A 210 14.44 2.80 -3.13
C ILE A 210 14.45 1.91 -4.37
N PRO A 211 13.41 1.09 -4.60
CA PRO A 211 13.42 0.14 -5.69
C PRO A 211 13.41 0.87 -7.03
N TYR A 212 14.02 0.21 -8.00
CA TYR A 212 14.31 0.73 -9.33
C TYR A 212 13.04 1.11 -10.13
N ASP A 213 11.96 0.36 -9.91
CA ASP A 213 10.66 0.45 -10.58
C ASP A 213 9.58 1.16 -9.75
N GLY A 214 9.96 1.79 -8.62
CA GLY A 214 9.06 2.63 -7.82
C GLY A 214 7.76 1.92 -7.43
N TRP A 215 6.61 2.51 -7.81
CA TRP A 215 5.26 1.99 -7.54
C TRP A 215 4.80 0.84 -8.43
N ASP A 216 5.49 0.58 -9.54
CA ASP A 216 5.07 -0.45 -10.49
C ASP A 216 5.35 -1.87 -9.94
N GLY A 217 6.16 -1.97 -8.89
CA GLY A 217 6.25 -3.15 -8.02
C GLY A 217 5.18 -3.12 -6.92
N ILE A 218 4.63 -4.28 -6.55
CA ILE A 218 3.79 -4.38 -5.35
C ILE A 218 4.64 -3.94 -4.15
N VAL A 219 4.31 -2.79 -3.56
CA VAL A 219 5.00 -2.26 -2.37
C VAL A 219 4.20 -2.65 -1.14
N MET A 220 4.88 -3.13 -0.09
CA MET A 220 4.26 -3.51 1.18
C MET A 220 5.05 -2.83 2.31
N PRO A 221 4.40 -2.13 3.27
CA PRO A 221 5.10 -1.55 4.39
C PRO A 221 5.78 -2.65 5.23
N ARG A 222 7.11 -2.65 5.30
CA ARG A 222 7.84 -3.62 6.14
C ARG A 222 7.62 -3.38 7.62
N CYS A 223 7.45 -2.12 8.02
CA CYS A 223 7.46 -1.67 9.44
C CYS A 223 8.76 -1.97 10.20
N VAL A 224 9.73 -2.61 9.55
CA VAL A 224 11.08 -2.84 10.03
C VAL A 224 12.06 -2.51 8.90
N PRO A 225 13.17 -1.83 9.18
CA PRO A 225 14.12 -1.45 8.14
C PRO A 225 14.64 -2.67 7.38
N VAL A 226 14.72 -2.56 6.05
CA VAL A 226 15.31 -3.57 5.18
C VAL A 226 16.80 -3.72 5.45
N GLY A 227 17.29 -4.96 5.50
CA GLY A 227 18.70 -5.25 5.71
C GLY A 227 19.55 -5.05 4.45
N ALA A 228 20.83 -4.75 4.63
CA ALA A 228 21.78 -4.58 3.53
C ALA A 228 21.84 -5.80 2.58
N ASP A 229 21.75 -7.02 3.13
CA ASP A 229 21.73 -8.26 2.34
C ASP A 229 20.50 -8.38 1.45
N GLN A 230 19.33 -7.94 1.92
CA GLN A 230 18.11 -7.93 1.11
C GLN A 230 18.22 -6.93 -0.04
N VAL A 231 18.77 -5.73 0.24
CA VAL A 231 19.06 -4.73 -0.80
C VAL A 231 20.05 -5.27 -1.82
N ALA A 232 21.13 -5.92 -1.37
CA ALA A 232 22.13 -6.52 -2.27
C ALA A 232 21.53 -7.61 -3.17
N ARG A 233 20.69 -8.49 -2.60
CA ARG A 233 19.95 -9.50 -3.39
C ARG A 233 19.02 -8.88 -4.42
N TYR A 234 18.28 -7.84 -4.05
CA TYR A 234 17.43 -7.12 -5.00
C TYR A 234 18.24 -6.52 -6.14
N LYS A 235 19.34 -5.82 -5.83
CA LYS A 235 20.23 -5.24 -6.85
C LYS A 235 20.78 -6.29 -7.80
N ALA A 236 21.23 -7.43 -7.29
CA ALA A 236 21.71 -8.54 -8.11
C ALA A 236 20.60 -9.12 -9.00
N ALA A 237 19.38 -9.29 -8.48
CA ALA A 237 18.23 -9.75 -9.25
C ALA A 237 17.86 -8.77 -10.36
N MET A 238 17.82 -7.46 -10.06
CA MET A 238 17.54 -6.44 -11.06
C MET A 238 18.62 -6.35 -12.14
N ALA A 239 19.90 -6.49 -11.79
CA ALA A 239 20.99 -6.56 -12.77
C ALA A 239 20.83 -7.77 -13.71
N ALA A 240 20.45 -8.93 -13.18
CA ALA A 240 20.17 -10.12 -14.00
C ALA A 240 18.95 -9.93 -14.91
N ILE A 241 17.87 -9.32 -14.42
CA ILE A 241 16.68 -8.98 -15.21
C ILE A 241 17.04 -7.99 -16.33
N THR A 242 17.88 -7.01 -16.03
CA THR A 242 18.39 -6.04 -17.01
C THR A 242 19.10 -6.74 -18.16
N PHE A 243 20.00 -7.67 -17.83
CA PHE A 243 20.74 -8.45 -18.82
C PHE A 243 19.81 -9.32 -19.68
N ARG A 244 18.77 -9.92 -19.09
CA ARG A 244 17.75 -10.68 -19.84
C ARG A 244 16.98 -9.81 -20.83
N GLY A 245 16.75 -8.53 -20.52
CA GLY A 245 16.08 -7.59 -21.41
C GLY A 245 16.82 -7.26 -22.71
N MET A 246 18.03 -7.78 -22.91
CA MET A 246 18.72 -7.75 -24.21
C MET A 246 18.08 -8.71 -25.24
N TRP A 247 17.35 -9.73 -24.78
CA TRP A 247 16.81 -10.81 -25.63
C TRP A 247 15.35 -11.18 -25.31
N GLU A 248 14.84 -10.79 -24.15
CA GLU A 248 13.46 -11.03 -23.73
C GLU A 248 12.61 -9.76 -23.87
N THR A 249 11.30 -9.92 -24.06
CA THR A 249 10.40 -8.77 -24.18
C THR A 249 10.13 -8.13 -22.82
N PRO A 250 9.71 -6.85 -22.76
CA PRO A 250 9.30 -6.23 -21.49
C PRO A 250 8.21 -7.02 -20.75
N TYR A 251 7.34 -7.72 -21.48
CA TYR A 251 6.28 -8.57 -20.92
C TYR A 251 6.85 -9.77 -20.16
N ASP A 252 7.84 -10.45 -20.73
CA ASP A 252 8.50 -11.62 -20.12
C ASP A 252 9.20 -11.25 -18.80
N LEU A 253 9.58 -9.98 -18.65
CA LEU A 253 10.30 -9.46 -17.49
C LEU A 253 9.39 -8.93 -16.37
N VAL A 254 8.06 -8.86 -16.57
CA VAL A 254 7.13 -8.36 -15.55
C VAL A 254 7.16 -9.22 -14.29
N VAL A 255 6.95 -10.53 -14.44
CA VAL A 255 6.91 -11.47 -13.30
C VAL A 255 8.24 -11.50 -12.54
N PRO A 256 9.42 -11.58 -13.19
CA PRO A 256 10.70 -11.45 -12.50
C PRO A 256 10.85 -10.17 -11.67
N LYS A 257 10.43 -9.01 -12.18
CA LYS A 257 10.49 -7.73 -11.46
C LYS A 257 9.60 -7.75 -10.22
N ILE A 258 8.34 -8.19 -10.39
CA ILE A 258 7.40 -8.33 -9.27
C ILE A 258 7.98 -9.23 -8.19
N ASN A 259 8.54 -10.39 -8.56
CA ASN A 259 9.14 -11.33 -7.61
C ASN A 259 10.32 -10.72 -6.85
N ALA A 260 11.19 -9.98 -7.54
CA ALA A 260 12.31 -9.28 -6.91
C ALA A 260 11.83 -8.23 -5.90
N SER A 261 10.82 -7.44 -6.27
CA SER A 261 10.22 -6.42 -5.40
C SER A 261 9.51 -7.08 -4.19
N VAL A 262 8.70 -8.11 -4.38
CA VAL A 262 8.06 -8.87 -3.28
C VAL A 262 9.11 -9.40 -2.30
N ALA A 263 10.21 -9.97 -2.79
CA ALA A 263 11.29 -10.47 -1.92
C ALA A 263 12.01 -9.35 -1.15
N LEU A 264 12.12 -8.15 -1.72
CA LEU A 264 12.68 -6.97 -1.06
C LEU A 264 11.76 -6.46 0.07
N PHE A 265 10.44 -6.53 -0.12
CA PHE A 265 9.47 -6.08 0.89
C PHE A 265 9.07 -7.17 1.89
N ALA A 266 9.40 -8.44 1.63
CA ALA A 266 9.10 -9.53 2.55
C ALA A 266 9.84 -9.38 3.90
N VAL A 267 9.06 -9.39 4.98
CA VAL A 267 9.58 -9.58 6.34
C VAL A 267 9.77 -11.07 6.54
N ALA A 268 10.94 -11.49 7.05
CA ALA A 268 11.19 -12.89 7.34
C ALA A 268 10.10 -13.42 8.30
N PRO A 269 9.56 -14.63 8.08
CA PRO A 269 8.57 -15.24 8.96
C PRO A 269 9.12 -15.47 10.37
#